data_AF-A0AAP0J755-F1
#
_entry.id   AF-A0AAP0J755-F1
#
_cell.length_a   1.000
_cell.length_b   1.000
_cell.length_c   1.000
_cell.angle_alpha   90.00
_cell.angle_beta   90.00
_cell.angle_gamma   90.00
#
_symmetry.space_group_name_H-M   'P 1'
#
loop_
_entity.id
_entity.type
_entity.pdbx_description
1 polymer ?
#
loop_
_entity_poly.entity_id
_entity_poly.type
_entity_poly.pdbx_seq_one_letter_code
_entity_poly.pdbx_strand_id
1 'polypeptide(L)'
;MKHNTEVILDCLSPPLHSLLYNSLLKILQIERINRTRKHKLSIVCKVNMAIASIQSAILLSFLVLFLGPYLQTAKLCSCSDDHKVGKCHSIERLALLDFKKGVEDPSNLLSTWRLENEDCCKWHGVGCNNVTGYVEELDLNAIKNKAQATRLSGGISPALAQLKHLKYLDLRDNAFRNIPDQFIGSVKELRYLDLSRNCFEGRLPQQLGNLSYLHHLGLSDTCFSI
;
A
#
# COMPACT_ATOMS: atom_id res chain seq x y z
N MET A 1 -8.08 82.77 26.22
CA MET A 1 -6.64 82.88 26.58
C MET A 1 -5.86 83.17 25.31
N LYS A 2 -6.08 84.36 24.75
CA LYS A 2 -5.39 84.95 23.60
C LYS A 2 -4.86 86.27 24.14
N HIS A 3 -3.63 86.34 24.62
CA HIS A 3 -2.96 87.61 24.93
C HIS A 3 -1.48 87.48 25.32
N ASN A 4 -0.75 86.45 24.87
CA ASN A 4 0.69 86.35 25.22
C ASN A 4 1.60 85.75 24.14
N THR A 5 1.20 85.78 22.87
CA THR A 5 2.05 85.25 21.77
C THR A 5 2.46 86.29 20.72
N GLU A 6 1.92 87.50 20.74
CA GLU A 6 2.31 88.58 19.81
C GLU A 6 3.43 89.51 20.34
N VAL A 7 3.86 89.35 21.59
CA VAL A 7 4.84 90.29 22.21
C VAL A 7 6.31 89.82 22.11
N ILE A 8 6.60 88.64 21.54
CA ILE A 8 7.98 88.11 21.50
C ILE A 8 8.71 88.40 20.16
N LEU A 9 8.03 88.89 19.13
CA LEU A 9 8.66 89.10 17.81
C LEU A 9 9.21 90.51 17.54
N ASP A 10 8.84 91.52 18.35
CA ASP A 10 9.21 92.93 18.10
C ASP A 10 10.50 93.41 18.80
N CYS A 11 11.21 92.54 19.53
CA CYS A 11 12.47 92.90 20.22
C CYS A 11 13.75 92.30 19.62
N LEU A 12 13.68 91.69 18.43
CA LEU A 12 14.84 91.08 17.77
C LEU A 12 15.31 91.97 16.62
N SER A 13 16.59 92.33 16.63
CA SER A 13 17.21 93.09 15.54
C SER A 13 16.99 92.37 14.19
N PRO A 14 16.73 93.10 13.08
CA PRO A 14 16.34 92.54 11.78
C PRO A 14 17.09 91.27 11.31
N PRO A 15 18.42 91.12 11.53
CA PRO A 15 19.12 89.90 11.17
C PRO A 15 18.65 88.64 11.90
N LEU A 16 18.24 88.71 13.18
CA LEU A 16 17.85 87.52 13.96
C LEU A 16 16.52 86.90 13.49
N HIS A 17 15.58 87.71 12.98
CA HIS A 17 14.29 87.23 12.49
C HIS A 17 14.44 86.34 11.24
N SER A 18 15.34 86.71 10.32
CA SER A 18 15.62 85.93 9.10
C SER A 18 16.25 84.57 9.40
N LEU A 19 17.10 84.49 10.44
CA LEU A 19 17.77 83.25 10.85
C LEU A 19 16.77 82.26 11.47
N LEU A 20 15.85 82.76 12.31
CA LEU A 20 14.78 81.96 12.89
C LEU A 20 13.80 81.44 11.83
N TYR A 21 13.39 82.29 10.89
CA TYR A 21 12.51 81.90 9.77
C TYR A 21 13.14 80.83 8.87
N ASN A 22 14.41 80.99 8.50
CA ASN A 22 15.14 79.99 7.71
C ASN A 22 15.35 78.67 8.47
N SER A 23 15.53 78.72 9.79
CA SER A 23 15.65 77.53 10.63
C SER A 23 14.32 76.78 10.73
N LEU A 24 13.21 77.49 10.89
CA LEU A 24 11.85 76.91 10.89
C LEU A 24 11.51 76.28 9.53
N LEU A 25 11.86 76.93 8.41
CA LEU A 25 11.66 76.35 7.07
C LEU A 25 12.46 75.05 6.89
N LYS A 26 13.70 74.99 7.36
CA LYS A 26 14.51 73.75 7.34
C LYS A 26 13.87 72.64 8.17
N ILE A 27 13.37 72.95 9.36
CA ILE A 27 12.68 71.97 10.22
C ILE A 27 11.41 71.45 9.55
N LEU A 28 10.57 72.33 9.00
CA LEU A 28 9.34 71.95 8.28
C LEU A 28 9.63 71.09 7.04
N GLN A 29 10.72 71.37 6.31
CA GLN A 29 11.16 70.52 5.20
C GLN A 29 11.62 69.14 5.66
N ILE A 30 12.40 69.05 6.76
CA ILE A 30 12.85 67.78 7.34
C ILE A 30 11.65 66.96 7.83
N GLU A 31 10.68 67.60 8.50
CA GLU A 31 9.44 66.93 8.92
C GLU A 31 8.63 66.42 7.72
N ARG A 32 8.56 67.19 6.63
CA ARG A 32 7.87 66.78 5.40
C ARG A 32 8.56 65.59 4.73
N ILE A 33 9.90 65.56 4.71
CA ILE A 33 10.72 64.43 4.21
C ILE A 33 10.57 63.20 5.11
N ASN A 34 10.60 63.37 6.44
CA ASN A 34 10.40 62.26 7.38
C ASN A 34 8.98 61.71 7.31
N ARG A 35 7.96 62.56 7.11
CA ARG A 35 6.56 62.13 6.90
C ARG A 35 6.40 61.34 5.60
N THR A 36 7.06 61.75 4.51
CA THR A 36 7.04 61.00 3.24
C THR A 36 7.85 59.70 3.31
N ARG A 37 9.00 59.68 4.00
CA ARG A 37 9.76 58.44 4.27
C ARG A 37 8.95 57.45 5.10
N LYS A 38 8.27 57.91 6.16
CA LYS A 38 7.40 57.08 7.01
C LYS A 38 6.22 56.49 6.22
N HIS A 39 5.60 57.28 5.34
CA HIS A 39 4.55 56.78 4.43
C HIS A 39 5.07 55.74 3.44
N LYS A 40 6.21 56.00 2.77
CA LYS A 40 6.83 55.04 1.85
C LYS A 40 7.20 53.74 2.55
N LEU A 41 7.77 53.80 3.76
CA LEU A 41 8.13 52.61 4.54
C LEU A 41 6.89 51.81 4.98
N SER A 42 5.80 52.49 5.34
CA SER A 42 4.51 51.84 5.66
C SER A 42 3.91 51.12 4.45
N ILE A 43 3.98 51.72 3.26
CA ILE A 43 3.50 51.10 2.00
C ILE A 43 4.36 49.87 1.67
N VAL A 44 5.69 49.98 1.73
CA VAL A 44 6.61 48.86 1.47
C VAL A 44 6.35 47.69 2.44
N CYS A 45 6.12 47.95 3.74
CA CYS A 45 5.75 46.90 4.69
C CYS A 45 4.40 46.25 4.34
N LYS A 46 3.38 47.04 3.99
CA LYS A 46 2.06 46.51 3.60
C LYS A 46 2.13 45.66 2.32
N VAL A 47 2.90 46.11 1.32
CA VAL A 47 3.12 45.37 0.07
C VAL A 47 3.89 44.08 0.33
N ASN A 48 4.95 44.10 1.14
CA ASN A 48 5.71 42.89 1.49
C ASN A 48 4.87 41.89 2.30
N MET A 49 4.01 42.35 3.23
CA MET A 49 3.09 41.46 3.94
C MET A 49 2.02 40.86 3.01
N ALA A 50 1.51 41.64 2.05
CA ALA A 50 0.58 41.14 1.05
C ALA A 50 1.25 40.10 0.13
N ILE A 51 2.48 40.36 -0.32
CA ILE A 51 3.27 39.42 -1.13
C ILE A 51 3.54 38.12 -0.37
N ALA A 52 3.91 38.18 0.92
CA ALA A 52 4.09 36.99 1.76
C ALA A 52 2.79 36.18 1.95
N SER A 53 1.65 36.88 2.07
CA SER A 53 0.33 36.26 2.16
C SER A 53 -0.09 35.58 0.85
N ILE A 54 0.22 36.20 -0.30
CA ILE A 54 -0.06 35.63 -1.63
C ILE A 54 0.86 34.43 -1.91
N GLN A 55 2.15 34.54 -1.56
CA GLN A 55 3.11 33.45 -1.75
C GLN A 55 2.75 32.21 -0.92
N SER A 56 2.30 32.39 0.33
CA SER A 56 1.83 31.29 1.17
C SER A 56 0.52 30.66 0.67
N ALA A 57 -0.43 31.45 0.17
CA ALA A 57 -1.67 30.94 -0.44
C ALA A 57 -1.40 30.11 -1.71
N ILE A 58 -0.47 30.56 -2.56
CA ILE A 58 -0.06 29.82 -3.76
C ILE A 58 0.62 28.51 -3.36
N LEU A 59 1.56 28.52 -2.39
CA LEU A 59 2.18 27.30 -1.85
C LEU A 59 1.17 26.30 -1.29
N LEU A 60 0.15 26.76 -0.56
CA LEU A 60 -0.94 25.92 -0.05
C LEU A 60 -1.78 25.30 -1.17
N SER A 61 -2.13 26.08 -2.21
CA SER A 61 -2.88 25.57 -3.36
C SER A 61 -2.08 24.53 -4.16
N PHE A 62 -0.77 24.73 -4.33
CA PHE A 62 0.12 23.75 -4.96
C PHE A 62 0.26 22.46 -4.12
N LEU A 63 0.38 22.57 -2.79
CA LEU A 63 0.39 21.40 -1.90
C LEU A 63 -0.91 20.58 -2.03
N VAL A 64 -2.08 21.22 -2.08
CA VAL A 64 -3.36 20.51 -2.20
C VAL A 64 -3.52 19.85 -3.57
N LEU A 65 -3.10 20.49 -4.67
CA LEU A 65 -3.21 19.91 -6.01
C LEU A 65 -2.23 18.75 -6.25
N PHE A 66 -1.02 18.81 -5.68
CA PHE A 66 0.01 17.78 -5.89
C PHE A 66 0.00 16.66 -4.84
N LEU A 67 -0.41 16.93 -3.59
CA LEU A 67 -0.55 15.90 -2.53
C LEU A 67 -1.98 15.38 -2.38
N GLY A 68 -2.99 16.11 -2.87
CA GLY A 68 -4.40 15.68 -2.87
C GLY A 68 -4.65 14.30 -3.50
N PRO A 69 -4.09 13.96 -4.68
CA PRO A 69 -4.24 12.62 -5.24
C PRO A 69 -3.45 11.54 -4.47
N TYR A 70 -2.49 11.91 -3.62
CA TYR A 70 -1.81 11.00 -2.69
C TYR A 70 -2.59 10.77 -1.38
N LEU A 71 -3.66 11.53 -1.14
CA LEU A 71 -4.57 11.37 0.01
C LEU A 71 -5.76 10.43 -0.30
N GLN A 72 -5.70 9.61 -1.35
CA GLN A 72 -6.72 8.60 -1.59
C GLN A 72 -6.60 7.43 -0.60
N THR A 73 -7.56 7.41 0.34
CA THR A 73 -7.99 6.31 1.22
C THR A 73 -7.23 6.09 2.54
N ALA A 74 -7.34 7.04 3.46
CA ALA A 74 -7.76 6.63 4.80
C ALA A 74 -9.19 6.08 4.64
N LYS A 75 -9.31 4.76 4.56
CA LYS A 75 -10.57 4.05 4.48
C LYS A 75 -11.43 4.52 5.65
N LEU A 76 -12.53 5.22 5.36
CA LEU A 76 -13.55 5.51 6.35
C LEU A 76 -13.90 4.17 7.00
N CYS A 77 -13.71 4.05 8.32
CA CYS A 77 -14.19 2.88 9.03
C CYS A 77 -15.71 2.99 9.03
N SER A 78 -16.32 2.40 8.00
CA SER A 78 -17.71 2.00 8.06
C SER A 78 -17.73 0.78 8.96
N CYS A 79 -18.31 0.94 10.15
CA CYS A 79 -18.76 -0.20 10.95
C CYS A 79 -20.00 -0.77 10.26
N SER A 80 -19.78 -1.52 9.20
CA SER A 80 -20.68 -2.62 8.88
C SER A 80 -20.15 -3.82 9.68
N ASP A 81 -20.95 -4.32 10.61
CA ASP A 81 -20.87 -5.74 11.00
C ASP A 81 -21.29 -6.57 9.78
N ASP A 82 -20.41 -6.58 8.78
CA ASP A 82 -20.36 -7.60 7.77
C ASP A 82 -19.13 -8.39 8.14
N HIS A 83 -19.33 -9.61 8.60
CA HIS A 83 -18.26 -10.55 8.93
C HIS A 83 -17.29 -10.52 7.74
N LYS A 84 -16.16 -9.79 7.85
CA LYS A 84 -15.23 -9.58 6.72
C LYS A 84 -14.58 -10.91 6.46
N VAL A 85 -15.23 -11.72 5.63
CA VAL A 85 -14.66 -12.96 5.13
C VAL A 85 -13.44 -12.54 4.32
N GLY A 86 -12.29 -13.02 4.76
CA GLY A 86 -11.03 -12.78 4.06
C GLY A 86 -11.14 -13.33 2.64
N LYS A 87 -10.87 -12.50 1.63
CA LYS A 87 -10.78 -12.94 0.24
C LYS A 87 -9.40 -13.53 -0.03
N CYS A 88 -9.32 -14.43 -0.99
CA CYS A 88 -8.05 -15.01 -1.43
C CYS A 88 -6.99 -13.93 -1.73
N HIS A 89 -5.78 -14.14 -1.23
CA HIS A 89 -4.64 -13.27 -1.52
C HIS A 89 -4.21 -13.40 -2.97
N SER A 90 -3.90 -12.28 -3.61
CA SER A 90 -3.55 -12.24 -5.05
C SER A 90 -2.31 -13.09 -5.37
N ILE A 91 -1.33 -13.15 -4.47
CA ILE A 91 -0.12 -13.94 -4.64
C ILE A 91 -0.44 -15.45 -4.65
N GLU A 92 -1.30 -15.92 -3.73
CA GLU A 92 -1.71 -17.33 -3.67
C GLU A 92 -2.57 -17.70 -4.88
N ARG A 93 -3.49 -16.81 -5.28
CA ARG A 93 -4.27 -16.96 -6.51
C ARG A 93 -3.37 -17.13 -7.74
N LEU A 94 -2.36 -16.28 -7.89
CA LEU A 94 -1.42 -16.35 -9.01
C LEU A 94 -0.57 -17.61 -8.96
N ALA A 95 -0.14 -18.05 -7.78
CA ALA A 95 0.58 -19.31 -7.60
C ALA A 95 -0.27 -20.53 -8.02
N LEU A 96 -1.55 -20.55 -7.65
CA LEU A 96 -2.49 -21.60 -8.06
C LEU A 96 -2.74 -21.58 -9.58
N LEU A 97 -2.86 -20.41 -10.20
CA LEU A 97 -3.00 -20.29 -11.65
C LEU A 97 -1.72 -20.70 -12.40
N ASP A 98 -0.56 -20.41 -11.84
CA ASP A 98 0.71 -20.87 -12.37
C ASP A 98 0.81 -22.40 -12.30
N PHE A 99 0.44 -22.98 -11.16
CA PHE A 99 0.30 -24.44 -11.02
C PHE A 99 -0.63 -25.02 -12.10
N LYS A 100 -1.82 -24.45 -12.28
CA LYS A 100 -2.77 -24.91 -13.30
C LYS A 100 -2.17 -24.94 -14.72
N LYS A 101 -1.27 -24.02 -15.09
CA LYS A 101 -0.63 -24.03 -16.41
C LYS A 101 0.25 -25.27 -16.64
N GLY A 102 0.83 -25.83 -15.57
CA GLY A 102 1.67 -27.02 -15.61
C GLY A 102 0.92 -28.35 -15.44
N VAL A 103 -0.40 -28.29 -15.26
CA VAL A 103 -1.26 -29.46 -15.06
C VAL A 103 -1.96 -29.82 -16.36
N GLU A 104 -1.85 -31.10 -16.73
CA GLU A 104 -2.68 -31.71 -17.74
C GLU A 104 -4.00 -32.15 -17.10
N ASP A 105 -5.11 -31.60 -17.60
CA ASP A 105 -6.45 -31.79 -17.04
C ASP A 105 -7.46 -32.19 -18.14
N PRO A 106 -7.47 -33.46 -18.58
CA PRO A 106 -8.31 -33.90 -19.70
C PRO A 106 -9.81 -33.81 -19.38
N SER A 107 -10.17 -33.89 -18.09
CA SER A 107 -11.55 -33.89 -17.61
C SER A 107 -12.03 -32.51 -17.14
N ASN A 108 -11.22 -31.47 -17.34
CA ASN A 108 -11.53 -30.09 -16.98
C ASN A 108 -11.98 -29.95 -15.50
N LEU A 109 -11.31 -30.69 -14.60
CA LEU A 109 -11.58 -30.70 -13.17
C LEU A 109 -11.22 -29.35 -12.52
N LEU A 110 -10.20 -28.66 -13.04
CA LEU A 110 -9.75 -27.33 -12.60
C LEU A 110 -10.50 -26.19 -13.30
N SER A 111 -11.66 -26.45 -13.90
CA SER A 111 -12.47 -25.46 -14.65
C SER A 111 -12.81 -24.21 -13.85
N THR A 112 -12.99 -24.29 -12.53
CA THR A 112 -13.31 -23.12 -11.69
C THR A 112 -12.13 -22.21 -11.40
N TRP A 113 -10.91 -22.66 -11.66
CA TRP A 113 -9.69 -21.90 -11.43
C TRP A 113 -9.49 -20.89 -12.57
N ARG A 114 -10.08 -19.71 -12.43
CA ARG A 114 -10.21 -18.71 -13.50
C ARG A 114 -9.63 -17.38 -13.08
N LEU A 115 -8.97 -16.69 -14.01
CA LEU A 115 -8.42 -15.34 -13.78
C LEU A 115 -9.52 -14.32 -13.51
N GLU A 116 -10.68 -14.49 -14.13
CA GLU A 116 -11.83 -13.59 -14.00
C GLU A 116 -12.51 -13.72 -12.63
N ASN A 117 -12.32 -14.85 -11.94
CA ASN A 117 -12.80 -15.04 -10.58
C ASN A 117 -11.72 -14.59 -9.60
N GLU A 118 -11.89 -13.39 -9.04
CA GLU A 118 -10.88 -12.80 -8.17
C GLU A 118 -10.60 -13.60 -6.90
N ASP A 119 -11.56 -14.42 -6.45
CA ASP A 119 -11.50 -15.11 -5.17
C ASP A 119 -11.26 -16.61 -5.34
N CYS A 120 -10.00 -17.02 -5.18
CA CYS A 120 -9.60 -18.42 -5.31
C CYS A 120 -10.22 -19.34 -4.25
N CYS A 121 -10.73 -18.79 -3.14
CA CYS A 121 -11.39 -19.54 -2.08
C CYS A 121 -12.74 -20.15 -2.53
N LYS A 122 -13.22 -19.78 -3.72
CA LYS A 122 -14.41 -20.36 -4.36
C LYS A 122 -14.06 -21.45 -5.36
N TRP A 123 -12.80 -21.77 -5.55
CA TRP A 123 -12.37 -22.77 -6.51
C TRP A 123 -12.51 -24.17 -5.91
N HIS A 124 -12.96 -25.13 -6.70
CA HIS A 124 -13.01 -26.52 -6.25
C HIS A 124 -11.62 -26.98 -5.84
N GLY A 125 -11.56 -27.61 -4.67
CA GLY A 125 -10.31 -28.11 -4.08
C GLY A 125 -9.45 -27.05 -3.41
N VAL A 126 -9.89 -25.78 -3.33
CA VAL A 126 -9.17 -24.73 -2.60
C VAL A 126 -9.97 -24.34 -1.37
N GLY A 127 -9.42 -24.60 -0.18
CA GLY A 127 -9.98 -24.15 1.09
C GLY A 127 -9.15 -23.02 1.69
N CYS A 128 -9.84 -22.00 2.17
CA CYS A 128 -9.21 -20.83 2.77
C CYS A 128 -9.61 -20.65 4.23
N ASN A 129 -8.77 -19.91 4.96
CA ASN A 129 -9.15 -19.36 6.24
C ASN A 129 -10.30 -18.35 6.09
N ASN A 130 -11.40 -18.57 6.80
CA ASN A 130 -12.61 -17.75 6.70
C ASN A 130 -12.45 -16.30 7.21
N VAL A 131 -11.35 -15.99 7.90
CA VAL A 131 -11.04 -14.65 8.43
C VAL A 131 -9.94 -13.98 7.62
N THR A 132 -8.81 -14.66 7.42
CA THR A 132 -7.63 -14.06 6.77
C THR A 132 -7.63 -14.20 5.26
N GLY A 133 -8.40 -15.14 4.71
CA GLY A 133 -8.44 -15.44 3.28
C GLY A 133 -7.21 -16.19 2.76
N TYR A 134 -6.28 -16.59 3.62
CA TYR A 134 -5.13 -17.40 3.21
C TYR A 134 -5.57 -18.81 2.81
N VAL A 135 -4.92 -19.38 1.80
CA VAL A 135 -5.15 -20.77 1.39
C VAL A 135 -4.56 -21.71 2.43
N GLU A 136 -5.42 -22.49 3.08
CA GLU A 136 -5.03 -23.46 4.11
C GLU A 136 -5.18 -24.92 3.63
N GLU A 137 -5.94 -25.14 2.55
CA GLU A 137 -6.24 -26.46 2.01
C GLU A 137 -6.16 -26.48 0.49
N LEU A 138 -5.48 -27.49 -0.04
CA LEU A 138 -5.48 -27.86 -1.45
C LEU A 138 -5.79 -29.35 -1.57
N ASP A 139 -7.01 -29.67 -2.00
CA ASP A 139 -7.51 -31.03 -2.20
C ASP A 139 -7.86 -31.27 -3.68
N LEU A 140 -6.98 -32.00 -4.37
CA LEU A 140 -7.17 -32.42 -5.76
C LEU A 140 -7.62 -33.89 -5.89
N ASN A 141 -7.94 -34.54 -4.78
CA ASN A 141 -8.55 -35.86 -4.76
C ASN A 141 -10.08 -35.74 -4.80
N ALA A 142 -10.66 -34.84 -4.00
CA ALA A 142 -12.11 -34.62 -3.92
C ALA A 142 -12.77 -34.30 -5.28
N ILE A 143 -12.02 -33.69 -6.21
CA ILE A 143 -12.49 -33.35 -7.56
C ILE A 143 -12.71 -34.56 -8.48
N LYS A 144 -12.19 -35.75 -8.13
CA LYS A 144 -12.27 -36.97 -8.95
C LYS A 144 -13.55 -37.77 -8.79
N ASN A 145 -14.43 -37.40 -7.87
CA ASN A 145 -15.71 -38.08 -7.63
C ASN A 145 -16.71 -37.98 -8.81
N LYS A 146 -16.30 -37.42 -9.96
CA LYS A 146 -17.07 -37.47 -11.21
C LYS A 146 -16.84 -38.84 -11.86
N ALA A 147 -17.91 -39.54 -12.20
CA ALA A 147 -17.93 -40.92 -12.72
C ALA A 147 -17.07 -41.20 -13.98
N GLN A 148 -16.43 -40.18 -14.56
CA GLN A 148 -15.60 -40.26 -15.77
C GLN A 148 -14.31 -39.43 -15.65
N ALA A 149 -13.92 -38.99 -14.44
CA ALA A 149 -12.73 -38.16 -14.26
C ALA A 149 -11.45 -38.95 -14.53
N THR A 150 -10.68 -38.49 -15.51
CA THR A 150 -9.28 -38.90 -15.71
C THR A 150 -8.38 -38.28 -14.64
N ARG A 151 -7.24 -38.91 -14.35
CA ARG A 151 -6.25 -38.38 -13.41
C ARG A 151 -5.64 -37.08 -13.94
N LEU A 152 -5.37 -36.13 -13.04
CA LEU A 152 -4.50 -35.00 -13.36
C LEU A 152 -3.07 -35.50 -13.52
N SER A 153 -2.35 -34.98 -14.50
CA SER A 153 -0.93 -35.27 -14.77
C SER A 153 -0.13 -33.98 -14.95
N GLY A 154 1.16 -34.11 -15.22
CA GLY A 154 2.09 -32.99 -15.37
C GLY A 154 2.96 -32.77 -14.13
N GLY A 155 3.41 -31.54 -13.95
CA GLY A 155 4.36 -31.16 -12.91
C GLY A 155 3.75 -30.27 -11.84
N ILE A 156 4.17 -30.47 -10.58
CA ILE A 156 3.83 -29.54 -9.50
C ILE A 156 4.67 -28.26 -9.69
N SER A 157 4.00 -27.10 -9.85
CA SER A 157 4.70 -25.82 -10.02
C SER A 157 5.44 -25.41 -8.74
N PRO A 158 6.71 -24.98 -8.84
CA PRO A 158 7.44 -24.41 -7.72
C PRO A 158 6.79 -23.13 -7.15
N ALA A 159 5.88 -22.48 -7.89
CA ALA A 159 5.12 -21.31 -7.45
C ALA A 159 4.19 -21.62 -6.27
N LEU A 160 3.77 -22.88 -6.07
CA LEU A 160 3.00 -23.29 -4.89
C LEU A 160 3.77 -23.05 -3.58
N ALA A 161 5.08 -22.78 -3.63
CA ALA A 161 5.85 -22.32 -2.49
C ALA A 161 5.33 -21.00 -1.87
N GLN A 162 4.42 -20.29 -2.54
CA GLN A 162 3.77 -19.10 -1.99
C GLN A 162 2.60 -19.41 -1.04
N LEU A 163 2.10 -20.64 -0.99
CA LEU A 163 1.02 -21.06 -0.10
C LEU A 163 1.56 -21.32 1.33
N LYS A 164 2.10 -20.29 1.97
CA LYS A 164 2.85 -20.43 3.24
C LYS A 164 2.02 -20.97 4.40
N HIS A 165 0.71 -20.74 4.36
CA HIS A 165 -0.25 -21.13 5.41
C HIS A 165 -0.95 -22.46 5.10
N LEU A 166 -0.48 -23.20 4.08
CA LEU A 166 -1.06 -24.47 3.69
C LEU A 166 -0.89 -25.49 4.84
N LYS A 167 -2.02 -26.02 5.31
CA LYS A 167 -2.11 -27.02 6.39
C LYS A 167 -2.48 -28.40 5.86
N TYR A 168 -3.22 -28.44 4.76
CA TYR A 168 -3.72 -29.66 4.15
C TYR A 168 -3.38 -29.70 2.66
N LEU A 169 -2.64 -30.73 2.25
CA LEU A 169 -2.35 -31.02 0.86
C LEU A 169 -2.70 -32.48 0.54
N ASP A 170 -3.70 -32.66 -0.30
CA ASP A 170 -4.11 -33.97 -0.80
C ASP A 170 -4.02 -34.00 -2.32
N LEU A 171 -3.02 -34.74 -2.81
CA LEU A 171 -2.77 -34.98 -4.22
C LEU A 171 -2.99 -36.44 -4.58
N ARG A 172 -3.50 -37.28 -3.67
CA ARG A 172 -3.71 -38.70 -3.93
C ARG A 172 -4.64 -38.88 -5.12
N ASP A 173 -4.59 -40.03 -5.79
CA ASP A 173 -5.40 -40.21 -7.00
C ASP A 173 -4.70 -40.06 -8.33
N ASN A 174 -3.63 -39.27 -8.38
CA ASN A 174 -3.19 -38.51 -9.56
C ASN A 174 -2.03 -39.18 -10.32
N ALA A 175 -1.51 -38.51 -11.34
CA ALA A 175 -0.38 -38.96 -12.14
C ALA A 175 0.73 -37.91 -12.18
N PHE A 176 0.92 -37.16 -11.08
CA PHE A 176 2.03 -36.22 -10.94
C PHE A 176 3.34 -36.96 -10.82
N ARG A 177 4.41 -36.41 -11.41
CA ARG A 177 5.73 -37.07 -11.50
C ARG A 177 6.79 -36.51 -10.59
N ASN A 178 6.77 -35.21 -10.32
CA ASN A 178 7.80 -34.53 -9.55
C ASN A 178 7.17 -33.56 -8.55
N ILE A 179 7.82 -33.45 -7.38
CA ILE A 179 7.46 -32.46 -6.36
C ILE A 179 8.68 -31.57 -6.09
N PRO A 180 8.59 -30.23 -6.29
CA PRO A 180 9.72 -29.35 -6.06
C PRO A 180 10.14 -29.28 -4.59
N ASP A 181 11.43 -29.49 -4.32
CA ASP A 181 12.04 -29.34 -2.99
C ASP A 181 11.73 -27.97 -2.35
N GLN A 182 11.75 -26.90 -3.15
CA GLN A 182 11.45 -25.55 -2.65
C GLN A 182 10.01 -25.41 -2.16
N PHE A 183 9.07 -26.16 -2.75
CA PHE A 183 7.68 -26.12 -2.35
C PHE A 183 7.51 -26.80 -0.99
N ILE A 184 7.95 -28.07 -0.88
CA ILE A 184 7.93 -28.82 0.39
C ILE A 184 8.71 -28.09 1.49
N GLY A 185 9.86 -27.52 1.15
CA GLY A 185 10.67 -26.73 2.08
C GLY A 185 9.97 -25.49 2.62
N SER A 186 8.92 -24.99 1.96
CA SER A 186 8.29 -23.70 2.28
C SER A 186 6.96 -23.78 3.04
N VAL A 187 6.23 -24.89 2.94
CA VAL A 187 4.91 -25.10 3.56
C VAL A 187 5.05 -25.59 5.01
N LYS A 188 5.61 -24.75 5.88
CA LYS A 188 5.99 -25.16 7.24
C LYS A 188 4.81 -25.46 8.16
N GLU A 189 3.62 -24.97 7.84
CA GLU A 189 2.40 -25.20 8.62
C GLU A 189 1.68 -26.50 8.25
N LEU A 190 2.23 -27.29 7.31
CA LEU A 190 1.59 -28.49 6.81
C LEU A 190 1.37 -29.53 7.92
N ARG A 191 0.13 -29.99 8.05
CA ARG A 191 -0.32 -30.99 9.03
C ARG A 191 -0.71 -32.31 8.36
N TYR A 192 -1.20 -32.21 7.13
CA TYR A 192 -1.63 -33.35 6.33
C TYR A 192 -0.99 -33.27 4.94
N LEU A 193 -0.29 -34.34 4.56
CA LEU A 193 0.28 -34.52 3.23
C LEU A 193 -0.04 -35.92 2.72
N ASP A 194 -0.83 -36.02 1.66
CA ASP A 194 -1.05 -37.29 0.96
C ASP A 194 -0.62 -37.17 -0.51
N LEU A 195 0.45 -37.90 -0.85
CA LEU A 195 1.01 -38.01 -2.20
C LEU A 195 0.79 -39.41 -2.78
N SER A 196 0.02 -40.26 -2.10
CA SER A 196 -0.15 -41.67 -2.48
C SER A 196 -0.77 -41.85 -3.86
N ARG A 197 -0.52 -43.01 -4.48
CA ARG A 197 -1.09 -43.38 -5.79
C ARG A 197 -0.86 -42.30 -6.85
N ASN A 198 0.40 -41.86 -6.95
CA ASN A 198 0.91 -40.93 -7.96
C ASN A 198 2.09 -41.56 -8.71
N CYS A 199 2.55 -40.89 -9.75
CA CYS A 199 3.75 -41.29 -10.50
C CYS A 199 5.02 -40.60 -9.99
N PHE A 200 5.06 -40.16 -8.72
CA PHE A 200 6.20 -39.43 -8.18
C PHE A 200 7.47 -40.26 -8.26
N GLU A 201 8.50 -39.72 -8.92
CA GLU A 201 9.78 -40.39 -9.18
C GLU A 201 10.95 -39.57 -8.60
N GLY A 202 12.14 -40.17 -8.58
CA GLY A 202 13.35 -39.55 -8.02
C GLY A 202 13.51 -39.76 -6.52
N ARG A 203 14.32 -38.92 -5.87
CA ARG A 203 14.57 -39.01 -4.43
C ARG A 203 13.45 -38.37 -3.62
N LEU A 204 13.14 -38.95 -2.48
CA LEU A 204 12.24 -38.34 -1.50
C LEU A 204 12.84 -37.01 -0.99
N PRO A 205 12.11 -35.87 -1.06
CA PRO A 205 12.65 -34.57 -0.64
C PRO A 205 13.06 -34.57 0.83
N GLN A 206 14.33 -34.28 1.12
CA GLN A 206 14.84 -34.25 2.50
C GLN A 206 14.15 -33.18 3.36
N GLN A 207 13.60 -32.16 2.72
CA GLN A 207 12.84 -31.08 3.33
C GLN A 207 11.55 -31.58 4.02
N LEU A 208 11.07 -32.79 3.71
CA LEU A 208 9.99 -33.44 4.47
C LEU A 208 10.36 -33.58 5.95
N GLY A 209 11.63 -33.83 6.27
CA GLY A 209 12.13 -33.87 7.65
C GLY A 209 12.02 -32.54 8.39
N ASN A 210 11.82 -31.43 7.67
CA ASN A 210 11.67 -30.09 8.25
C ASN A 210 10.20 -29.68 8.47
N LEU A 211 9.23 -30.58 8.26
CA LEU A 211 7.80 -30.32 8.46
C LEU A 211 7.38 -30.70 9.89
N SER A 212 7.73 -29.85 10.86
CA SER A 212 7.56 -30.13 12.29
C SER A 212 6.12 -30.26 12.78
N TYR A 213 5.14 -29.78 12.00
CA TYR A 213 3.71 -29.87 12.31
C TYR A 213 2.99 -31.03 11.60
N LEU A 214 3.71 -31.83 10.82
CA LEU A 214 3.12 -32.89 10.00
C LEU A 214 2.64 -34.05 10.89
N HIS A 215 1.35 -34.35 10.82
CA HIS A 215 0.73 -35.45 11.57
C HIS A 215 0.35 -36.63 10.68
N HIS A 216 0.20 -36.39 9.37
CA HIS A 216 -0.11 -37.43 8.39
C HIS A 216 0.79 -37.29 7.16
N LEU A 217 1.40 -38.40 6.75
CA LEU A 217 2.22 -38.52 5.56
C LEU A 217 1.84 -39.79 4.78
N GLY A 218 1.18 -39.62 3.65
CA GLY A 218 0.84 -40.69 2.70
C GLY A 218 1.82 -40.73 1.53
N LEU A 219 2.57 -41.83 1.40
CA LEU A 219 3.54 -42.05 0.31
C LEU A 219 3.35 -43.40 -0.40
N SER A 220 2.29 -44.15 -0.07
CA SER A 220 2.05 -45.47 -0.65
C SER A 220 1.84 -45.39 -2.17
N ASP A 221 2.27 -46.41 -2.91
CA ASP A 221 2.15 -46.47 -4.37
C ASP A 221 2.73 -45.24 -5.08
N THR A 222 3.93 -44.83 -4.64
CA THR A 222 4.81 -43.86 -5.31
C THR A 222 6.12 -44.54 -5.70
N CYS A 223 6.88 -43.95 -6.63
CA CYS A 223 8.18 -44.48 -7.08
C CYS A 223 9.37 -43.76 -6.45
N PHE A 224 9.18 -43.11 -5.28
CA PHE A 224 10.28 -42.45 -4.59
C PHE A 224 11.36 -43.44 -4.19
N SER A 225 12.61 -43.05 -4.41
CA SER A 225 13.80 -43.66 -3.82
C SER A 225 14.19 -42.94 -2.53
N ILE A 226 14.70 -43.69 -1.56
CA ILE A 226 15.24 -43.18 -0.30
C ILE A 226 16.69 -42.73 -0.52
#